data_AF-A0A838N1B5-F1
#
_entry.id   AF-A0A838N1B5-F1
#
_cell.length_a   1.000
_cell.length_b   1.000
_cell.length_c   1.000
_cell.angle_alpha   90.00
_cell.angle_beta   90.00
_cell.angle_gamma   90.00
#
_symmetry.space_group_name_H-M   'P 1'
#
loop_
_entity.id
_entity.type
_entity.pdbx_description
1 polymer ?
#
loop_
_entity_poly.entity_id
_entity_poly.type
_entity_poly.pdbx_seq_one_letter_code
_entity_poly.pdbx_strand_id
1 'polypeptide(L)'
;PMDKEMETMLIQATPLARRGTTEEVANVYAFLASDESSYVTGALWLVDGGTTIAKGPIGDKVPKALRAEPSGTLDLEHERDGLRNKETHRIAPQS
;
A
#
# COMPACT_ATOMS: atom_id res chain seq x y z
N PRO A 1 14.87 9.51 -17.08
CA PRO A 1 14.62 10.57 -16.06
C PRO A 1 13.13 10.65 -15.72
N MET A 2 12.80 11.05 -14.50
CA MET A 2 11.40 11.24 -14.08
C MET A 2 10.85 12.54 -14.66
N ASP A 3 9.64 12.50 -15.24
CA ASP A 3 8.97 13.68 -15.77
C ASP A 3 8.19 14.44 -14.68
N LYS A 4 7.70 15.64 -15.03
CA LYS A 4 6.96 16.52 -14.11
C LYS A 4 5.64 15.91 -13.60
N GLU A 5 4.97 15.11 -14.42
CA GLU A 5 3.70 14.50 -14.03
C GLU A 5 3.94 13.40 -12.99
N MET A 6 4.95 12.57 -13.21
CA MET A 6 5.41 11.57 -12.24
C MET A 6 5.88 12.22 -10.94
N GLU A 7 6.62 13.33 -11.01
CA GLU A 7 7.02 14.06 -9.82
C GLU A 7 5.83 14.58 -9.02
N THR A 8 4.85 15.17 -9.69
CA THR A 8 3.64 15.69 -9.04
C THR A 8 2.84 14.56 -8.39
N MET A 9 2.68 13.42 -9.09
CA MET A 9 2.00 12.25 -8.55
C MET A 9 2.68 11.71 -7.30
N LEU A 10 4.01 11.66 -7.31
CA LEU A 10 4.79 11.15 -6.18
C LEU A 10 4.62 12.07 -4.96
N ILE A 11 4.70 13.38 -5.14
CA ILE A 11 4.46 14.37 -4.08
C ILE A 11 3.05 14.25 -3.50
N GLN A 12 2.03 14.07 -4.36
CA GLN A 12 0.65 13.87 -3.91
C GLN A 12 0.44 12.56 -3.16
N ALA A 13 1.18 11.51 -3.51
CA ALA A 13 1.12 10.22 -2.84
C ALA A 13 1.85 10.22 -1.48
N THR A 14 2.80 11.15 -1.27
CA THR A 14 3.52 11.29 -0.01
C THR A 14 2.73 12.16 0.97
N PRO A 15 2.33 11.64 2.15
CA PRO A 15 1.62 12.42 3.18
C PRO A 15 2.33 13.73 3.59
N LEU A 16 3.66 13.75 3.61
CA LEU A 16 4.43 14.97 3.88
C LEU A 16 4.43 15.99 2.73
N ALA A 17 3.80 15.68 1.60
CA ALA A 17 3.62 16.56 0.44
C ALA A 17 4.92 17.18 -0.11
N ARG A 18 6.04 16.47 0.05
CA ARG A 18 7.35 16.86 -0.49
C ARG A 18 8.24 15.65 -0.70
N ARG A 19 9.31 15.83 -1.47
CA ARG A 19 10.42 14.87 -1.50
C ARG A 19 11.14 14.86 -0.15
N GLY A 20 11.58 13.67 0.25
CA GLY A 20 12.56 13.52 1.31
C GLY A 20 13.91 14.05 0.85
N THR A 21 14.74 14.48 1.80
CA THR A 21 16.13 14.85 1.54
C THR A 21 17.08 13.69 1.85
N THR A 22 18.30 13.76 1.32
CA THR A 22 19.36 12.79 1.64
C THR A 22 19.70 12.76 3.12
N GLU A 23 19.60 13.90 3.79
CA GLU A 23 19.89 14.06 5.21
C GLU A 23 18.86 13.35 6.08
N GLU A 24 17.59 13.32 5.68
CA GLU A 24 16.54 12.60 6.42
C GLU A 24 16.79 11.09 6.43
N VAL A 25 17.28 10.55 5.30
CA VAL A 25 17.73 9.15 5.24
C VAL A 25 18.97 8.97 6.12
N ALA A 26 19.97 9.84 5.98
CA ALA A 26 21.20 9.76 6.77
C ALA A 26 20.96 9.81 8.29
N ASN A 27 19.98 10.61 8.75
CA ASN A 27 19.62 10.71 10.15
C ASN A 27 19.08 9.40 10.73
N VAL A 28 18.27 8.65 9.95
CA VAL A 28 17.79 7.33 10.37
C VAL A 28 18.95 6.33 10.44
N TYR A 29 19.87 6.36 9.48
CA TYR A 29 21.08 5.55 9.54
C TYR A 29 21.98 5.91 10.73
N ALA A 30 22.11 7.20 11.05
CA ALA A 30 22.89 7.65 12.20
C ALA A 30 22.31 7.09 13.52
N PHE A 31 20.99 7.10 13.67
CA PHE A 31 20.32 6.44 14.80
C PHE A 31 20.54 4.92 14.81
N LEU A 32 20.41 4.24 13.67
CA LEU A 32 20.63 2.79 13.58
C LEU A 32 22.09 2.38 13.81
N ALA A 33 23.04 3.31 13.65
CA ALA A 33 24.46 3.09 13.92
C ALA A 33 24.86 3.44 15.36
N SER A 34 23.96 4.04 16.15
CA SER A 34 24.25 4.52 17.50
C SER A 34 23.77 3.54 18.57
N ASP A 35 24.28 3.72 19.80
CA ASP A 35 23.97 2.86 20.96
C ASP A 35 22.49 2.87 21.34
N GLU A 36 21.76 3.94 20.99
CA GLU A 36 20.31 4.09 21.19
C GLU A 36 19.49 3.00 20.46
N SER A 37 20.07 2.36 19.45
CA SER A 37 19.44 1.27 18.70
C SER A 37 20.03 -0.12 18.99
N SER A 38 20.77 -0.27 20.10
CA SER A 38 21.56 -1.48 20.43
C SER A 38 20.81 -2.82 20.47
N TYR A 39 19.48 -2.82 20.51
CA TYR A 39 18.65 -4.04 20.44
C TYR A 39 17.73 -4.11 19.21
N VAL A 40 17.89 -3.17 18.27
CA VAL A 40 17.13 -3.14 17.02
C VAL A 40 17.83 -4.03 15.99
N THR A 41 17.16 -5.10 15.58
CA THR A 41 17.61 -5.97 14.50
C THR A 41 16.41 -6.62 13.81
N GLY A 42 16.54 -6.96 12.52
CA GLY A 42 15.51 -7.65 11.74
C GLY A 42 14.27 -6.82 11.39
N ALA A 43 14.31 -5.49 11.58
CA ALA A 43 13.19 -4.60 11.28
C ALA A 43 13.36 -3.87 9.92
N LEU A 44 12.23 -3.56 9.27
CA LEU A 44 12.18 -2.70 8.09
C LEU A 44 11.90 -1.25 8.52
N TRP A 45 12.77 -0.32 8.13
CA TRP A 45 12.64 1.10 8.42
C TRP A 45 12.35 1.89 7.15
N LEU A 46 11.13 2.42 7.05
CA LEU A 46 10.69 3.19 5.89
C LEU A 46 10.99 4.68 6.11
N VAL A 47 11.81 5.26 5.22
CA VAL A 47 12.12 6.70 5.19
C VAL A 47 11.54 7.30 3.91
N ASP A 48 10.22 7.27 3.80
CA ASP A 48 9.51 7.54 2.55
C ASP A 48 8.40 8.62 2.67
N GLY A 49 8.41 9.36 3.78
CA GLY A 49 7.40 10.37 4.09
C GLY A 49 5.98 9.83 4.23
N GLY A 50 5.82 8.51 4.45
CA GLY A 50 4.54 7.82 4.61
C GLY A 50 3.96 7.23 3.32
N THR A 51 4.73 7.22 2.23
CA THR A 51 4.24 6.81 0.90
C THR A 51 3.77 5.34 0.87
N THR A 52 4.46 4.43 1.56
CA THR A 52 4.15 2.98 1.55
C THR A 52 2.77 2.66 2.08
N ILE A 53 2.28 3.42 3.07
CA ILE A 53 0.96 3.20 3.68
C ILE A 53 -0.13 4.10 3.08
N ALA A 54 0.25 5.05 2.22
CA ALA A 54 -0.68 6.00 1.65
C ALA A 54 -1.48 5.39 0.50
N LYS A 55 -2.74 5.79 0.38
CA LYS A 55 -3.52 5.56 -0.83
C LYS A 55 -3.06 6.57 -1.88
N GLY A 56 -2.16 6.14 -2.77
CA GLY A 56 -1.68 7.00 -3.86
C GLY A 56 -2.82 7.47 -4.78
N PRO A 57 -2.61 8.56 -5.54
CA PRO A 57 -3.63 9.17 -6.40
C PRO A 57 -3.97 8.33 -7.64
N ILE A 58 -3.37 7.15 -7.80
CA ILE A 58 -3.55 6.31 -9.00
C ILE A 58 -5.00 5.88 -9.16
N GLY A 59 -5.69 5.60 -8.05
CA GLY A 59 -7.12 5.26 -8.06
C GLY A 59 -7.99 6.41 -8.59
N ASP A 60 -7.59 7.66 -8.36
CA ASP A 60 -8.31 8.84 -8.83
C ASP A 60 -8.17 9.06 -10.34
N LYS A 61 -7.12 8.51 -10.96
CA LYS A 61 -6.92 8.54 -12.41
C LYS A 61 -7.72 7.45 -13.15
N VAL A 62 -8.24 6.44 -12.44
CA VAL A 62 -9.06 5.40 -13.05
C VAL A 62 -10.37 6.01 -13.56
N PRO A 63 -10.74 5.86 -14.85
CA PRO A 63 -12.03 6.31 -15.37
C PRO A 63 -13.19 5.84 -14.49
N LYS A 64 -14.17 6.71 -14.22
CA LYS A 64 -15.32 6.37 -13.35
C LYS A 64 -16.05 5.11 -13.79
N ALA A 65 -16.15 4.87 -15.10
CA ALA A 65 -16.77 3.67 -15.67
C ALA A 65 -16.09 2.36 -15.22
N LEU A 66 -14.79 2.39 -14.94
CA LEU A 66 -14.01 1.24 -14.47
C LEU A 66 -14.01 1.09 -12.94
N ARG A 67 -14.62 2.03 -12.20
CA ARG A 67 -14.76 1.95 -10.74
C ARG A 67 -16.01 1.19 -10.30
N ALA A 68 -16.96 1.01 -11.21
CA ALA A 68 -18.15 0.23 -10.92
C ALA A 68 -17.78 -1.25 -10.81
N GLU A 69 -18.33 -1.92 -9.81
CA GLU A 69 -18.24 -3.37 -9.71
C GLU A 69 -18.89 -4.01 -10.94
N PRO A 70 -18.22 -4.98 -11.60
CA PRO A 70 -18.84 -5.71 -12.70
C PRO A 70 -20.08 -6.46 -12.20
N SER A 71 -21.14 -6.47 -13.00
CA SER A 71 -22.37 -7.16 -12.63
C SER A 71 -22.24 -8.68 -12.78
N GLY A 72 -22.94 -9.40 -11.89
CA GLY A 72 -23.04 -10.87 -11.93
C GLY A 72 -22.22 -11.56 -10.85
N THR A 73 -22.24 -12.89 -10.87
CA THR A 73 -21.40 -13.73 -10.01
C THR A 73 -20.34 -14.37 -10.90
N LEU A 74 -19.07 -14.16 -10.58
CA LEU A 74 -17.98 -14.86 -11.25
C LEU A 74 -17.95 -16.29 -10.72
N ASP A 75 -18.18 -17.27 -11.60
CA ASP A 75 -18.00 -18.68 -11.30
C ASP A 75 -16.50 -18.99 -11.32
N LEU A 76 -15.84 -18.82 -10.18
CA LEU A 76 -14.41 -19.04 -10.05
C LEU A 76 -14.17 -20.49 -9.64
N GLU A 77 -13.45 -21.27 -10.45
CA GLU A 77 -13.10 -22.67 -10.14
C GLU A 77 -12.47 -22.84 -8.74
N HIS A 78 -11.81 -21.79 -8.24
CA HIS A 78 -11.08 -21.77 -6.97
C HIS A 78 -11.77 -20.96 -5.86
N GLU A 79 -13.03 -20.53 -6.03
CA GLU A 79 -13.76 -19.65 -5.09
C GLU A 79 -13.70 -20.17 -3.63
N ARG A 80 -13.49 -21.48 -3.46
CA ARG A 80 -13.52 -22.17 -2.17
C ARG A 80 -12.30 -23.03 -1.88
N ASP A 81 -11.21 -22.88 -2.62
CA ASP A 81 -10.02 -23.70 -2.41
C ASP A 81 -9.41 -23.49 -1.01
N GLY A 82 -9.50 -22.27 -0.45
CA GLY A 82 -9.13 -21.98 0.95
C GLY A 82 -10.07 -22.56 2.01
N LEU A 83 -11.21 -23.12 1.60
CA LEU A 83 -12.20 -23.80 2.44
C LEU A 83 -12.21 -25.32 2.22
N ARG A 84 -11.26 -25.88 1.45
CA ARG A 84 -11.05 -27.34 1.37
C ARG A 84 -10.92 -27.90 2.79
N ASN A 85 -11.67 -28.96 3.08
CA ASN A 85 -11.70 -29.65 4.37
C ASN A 85 -12.28 -28.83 5.55
N LYS A 86 -13.04 -27.76 5.28
CA LYS A 86 -13.80 -27.03 6.31
C LYS A 86 -15.30 -27.23 6.10
N GLU A 87 -16.03 -27.42 7.19
CA GLU A 87 -17.49 -27.40 7.16
C GLU A 87 -17.96 -25.97 6.87
N THR A 88 -18.78 -25.78 5.84
CA THR A 88 -19.27 -24.46 5.44
C THR A 88 -20.79 -24.47 5.35
N HIS A 89 -21.43 -23.46 5.95
CA HIS A 89 -22.87 -23.24 5.85
C HIS A 89 -23.13 -21.98 5.03
N ARG A 90 -23.97 -22.09 3.99
CA ARG A 90 -24.42 -20.93 3.21
C ARG A 90 -25.66 -20.36 3.89
N ILE A 91 -25.56 -19.16 4.45
CA ILE A 91 -26.74 -18.42 4.90
C ILE A 91 -27.31 -17.75 3.65
N ALA A 92 -28.54 -18.10 3.28
CA ALA A 92 -29.23 -17.40 2.20
C ALA A 92 -29.41 -15.91 2.58
N PRO A 93 -29.21 -14.97 1.64
CA PRO A 93 -29.43 -13.56 1.93
C PRO A 93 -30.90 -13.39 2.36
N GLN A 94 -31.12 -12.74 3.50
CA GLN A 94 -32.48 -12.37 3.91
C GLN A 94 -32.97 -11.31 2.94
N SER A 95 -34.14 -11.58 2.33
CA SER A 95 -34.87 -10.73 1.39
C SER A 95 -35.22 -9.37 1.99
#